data_AF-A0A3A0AS53-F1
#
_entry.id   AF-A0A3A0AS53-F1
#
_cell.length_a   1.000
_cell.length_b   1.000
_cell.length_c   1.000
_cell.angle_alpha   90.00
_cell.angle_beta   90.00
_cell.angle_gamma   90.00
#
_symmetry.space_group_name_H-M   'P 1'
#
loop_
_entity.id
_entity.type
_entity.pdbx_description
1 polymer ?
#
loop_
_entity_poly.entity_id
_entity_poly.type
_entity_poly.pdbx_seq_one_letter_code
_entity_poly.pdbx_strand_id
1 'polypeptide(L)' 'MQIQQIRPTLLQLTVHSFELATLVAAARWVAGGCEGELPPEAVEQMRQVLARYDEAWQQHQEAPVVGAGRNHAPA' A
#
# COMPACT_ATOMS: atom_id res chain seq x y z
N MET A 1 7.60 11.67 0.83
CA MET A 1 6.53 11.27 1.77
C MET A 1 5.82 12.45 2.42
N GLN A 2 4.48 12.43 2.50
CA GLN A 2 3.64 13.33 3.29
C GLN A 2 2.65 12.50 4.11
N ILE A 3 2.36 12.91 5.36
CA ILE A 3 1.42 12.23 6.27
C ILE A 3 0.38 13.24 6.74
N GLN A 4 -0.89 12.90 6.61
CA GLN A 4 -2.02 13.72 7.08
C GLN A 4 -2.92 12.88 7.98
N GLN A 5 -3.25 13.38 9.18
CA GLN A 5 -4.21 12.74 10.07
C GLN A 5 -5.63 13.18 9.70
N ILE A 6 -6.45 12.24 9.22
CA ILE A 6 -7.84 12.50 8.84
C ILE A 6 -8.75 12.40 10.06
N ARG A 7 -8.47 11.45 10.96
CA ARG A 7 -9.10 11.25 12.28
C ARG A 7 -8.13 10.45 13.17
N PRO A 8 -8.37 10.31 14.49
CA PRO A 8 -7.40 9.70 15.40
C PRO A 8 -6.83 8.34 14.96
N THR A 9 -7.64 7.51 14.29
CA THR A 9 -7.27 6.16 13.84
C THR A 9 -7.06 6.03 12.33
N LEU A 10 -7.05 7.14 11.58
CA LEU A 10 -6.89 7.12 10.12
C LEU A 10 -5.87 8.16 9.67
N LEU A 11 -4.82 7.66 9.04
CA LEU A 11 -3.79 8.46 8.38
C LEU A 11 -3.92 8.30 6.87
N GLN A 12 -3.74 9.41 6.14
CA GLN A 12 -3.49 9.40 4.71
C GLN A 12 -2.00 9.62 4.49
N LEU A 13 -1.38 8.72 3.72
CA LEU A 13 0.02 8.82 3.32
C LEU A 13 0.11 9.05 1.81
N THR A 14 0.86 10.08 1.41
CA THR A 14 1.27 10.30 0.02
C THR A 14 2.75 9.98 -0.09
N VAL A 15 3.08 8.97 -0.87
CA VAL A 15 4.45 8.46 -1.03
C VAL A 15 4.79 8.28 -2.50
N HIS A 16 6.07 8.41 -2.85
CA HIS A 16 6.56 7.97 -4.15
C HIS A 16 6.57 6.44 -4.23
N SER A 17 6.52 5.91 -5.46
CA SER A 17 6.53 4.47 -5.71
C SER A 17 7.75 3.76 -5.11
N PHE A 18 8.93 4.39 -5.14
CA PHE A 18 10.14 3.83 -4.53
C PHE A 18 10.09 3.80 -2.99
N GLU A 19 9.46 4.80 -2.36
CA GLU A 19 9.27 4.84 -0.91
C GLU A 19 8.33 3.70 -0.49
N LEU A 20 7.22 3.52 -1.21
CA LEU A 20 6.30 2.42 -0.98
C LEU A 20 6.97 1.05 -1.19
N ALA A 21 7.73 0.88 -2.27
CA ALA A 21 8.45 -0.37 -2.53
C ALA A 21 9.43 -0.72 -1.41
N THR A 22 10.15 0.29 -0.89
CA THR A 22 11.05 0.12 0.26
C THR A 22 10.30 -0.34 1.51
N LEU A 23 9.15 0.28 1.82
CA LEU A 23 8.33 -0.10 2.98
C LEU A 23 7.78 -1.52 2.86
N VAL A 24 7.25 -1.89 1.68
CA VAL A 24 6.74 -3.24 1.42
C VAL A 24 7.85 -4.29 1.50
N ALA A 25 9.05 -3.97 0.99
CA ALA A 25 10.20 -4.87 1.11
C ALA A 25 10.60 -5.11 2.57
N ALA A 26 10.66 -4.06 3.39
CA ALA A 26 10.93 -4.17 4.82
C ALA A 26 9.86 -4.99 5.55
N ALA A 27 8.58 -4.75 5.24
CA ALA A 27 7.46 -5.51 5.80
C ALA A 27 7.54 -7.01 5.44
N ARG A 28 7.89 -7.35 4.18
CA ARG A 28 8.09 -8.73 3.75
C ARG A 28 9.28 -9.40 4.44
N TRP A 29 10.36 -8.67 4.67
CA TRP A 29 11.50 -9.17 5.45
C TRP A 29 11.09 -9.52 6.88
N VAL A 30 10.31 -8.64 7.54
CA VAL A 30 9.75 -8.90 8.88
C VAL A 30 8.84 -10.13 8.88
N ALA A 31 7.89 -10.20 7.95
CA ALA A 31 6.93 -11.30 7.84
C ALA A 31 7.60 -12.66 7.55
N GLY A 32 8.75 -12.63 6.88
CA GLY A 32 9.60 -13.78 6.55
C GLY A 32 10.40 -14.35 7.72
N GLY A 33 10.26 -13.79 8.92
CA GLY A 33 10.98 -14.26 10.12
C GLY A 33 12.35 -13.59 10.26
N CYS A 34 12.41 -12.27 10.05
CA CYS A 34 13.63 -11.49 10.25
C CYS A 34 14.28 -11.76 11.62
N GLU A 35 15.60 -11.59 11.69
CA GLU A 35 16.32 -11.63 12.95
C GLU A 35 15.82 -10.48 13.87
N GLY A 36 15.28 -10.84 15.03
CA GLY A 36 14.80 -9.89 16.03
C GLY A 36 13.71 -10.47 16.94
N GLU A 37 13.54 -9.87 18.12
CA GLU A 37 12.47 -10.23 19.06
C GLU A 37 11.19 -9.46 18.71
N LEU A 38 10.48 -9.89 17.66
CA LEU A 38 9.11 -9.45 17.43
C LEU A 38 8.14 -10.48 18.01
N PRO A 39 7.09 -10.05 18.73
CA PRO A 39 6.03 -10.96 19.17
C PRO A 39 5.41 -11.69 17.98
N PRO A 40 5.10 -12.99 18.09
CA PRO A 40 4.48 -13.76 17.01
C PRO A 40 3.22 -13.10 16.45
N GLU A 41 2.44 -12.45 17.31
CA GLU A 41 1.22 -11.74 16.94
C GLU A 41 1.51 -10.53 16.04
N ALA A 42 2.62 -9.82 16.26
CA ALA A 42 3.02 -8.69 15.44
C ALA A 42 3.45 -9.15 14.03
N VAL A 43 4.17 -10.27 13.94
CA VAL A 43 4.54 -10.89 12.66
C VAL A 43 3.30 -11.33 11.90
N GLU A 44 2.32 -11.91 12.59
CA GLU A 44 1.07 -12.34 11.97
C GLU A 44 0.21 -11.16 11.51
N GLN A 45 0.14 -10.08 12.29
CA GLN A 45 -0.50 -8.83 11.85
C GLN A 45 0.17 -8.26 10.60
N MET A 46 1.50 -8.32 10.51
CA MET A 46 2.24 -7.87 9.33
C MET A 46 1.88 -8.70 8.09
N ARG A 47 1.77 -10.03 8.24
CA ARG A 47 1.32 -10.92 7.14
C ARG A 47 -0.08 -10.55 6.65
N GLN A 48 -1.00 -10.26 7.57
CA GLN A 48 -2.36 -9.85 7.21
C GLN A 48 -2.39 -8.51 6.47
N VAL A 49 -1.57 -7.54 6.88
CA VAL A 49 -1.45 -6.26 6.19
C VAL A 49 -0.90 -6.45 4.78
N LEU A 50 0.13 -7.28 4.61
CA LEU A 50 0.71 -7.59 3.30
C LEU A 50 -0.29 -8.31 2.38
N ALA A 51 -1.06 -9.27 2.89
CA ALA A 51 -2.09 -9.95 2.10
C ALA A 51 -3.14 -8.96 1.57
N ARG A 52 -3.64 -8.07 2.43
CA ARG A 52 -4.58 -7.01 2.02
C ARG A 52 -3.98 -6.03 1.00
N TYR A 53 -2.69 -5.72 1.14
CA TYR A 53 -1.97 -4.90 0.17
C TYR A 53 -1.88 -5.59 -1.20
N ASP A 54 -1.50 -6.88 -1.23
CA ASP A 54 -1.37 -7.65 -2.46
C ASP A 54 -2.73 -7.79 -3.17
N GLU A 55 -3.82 -8.04 -2.43
CA GLU A 55 -5.20 -8.07 -2.95
C GLU A 55 -5.60 -6.72 -3.57
N ALA A 56 -5.39 -5.62 -2.85
CA ALA A 56 -5.72 -4.28 -3.35
C ALA A 56 -4.89 -3.91 -4.59
N TRP A 57 -3.62 -4.32 -4.63
CA TRP A 57 -2.74 -4.09 -5.77
C TRP A 57 -3.16 -4.89 -7.01
N GLN A 58 -3.61 -6.13 -6.83
CA GLN A 58 -4.18 -6.94 -7.91
C GLN A 58 -5.45 -6.29 -8.48
N GLN A 59 -6.38 -5.90 -7.61
CA GLN A 59 -7.62 -5.21 -8.01
C GLN A 59 -7.35 -3.91 -8.78
N HIS A 60 -6.34 -3.13 -8.35
CA HIS A 60 -5.94 -1.91 -9.06
C HIS A 60 -5.39 -2.20 -10.47
N GLN A 61 -4.66 -3.30 -10.66
CA GLN A 61 -4.14 -3.67 -11.98
C GLN A 61 -5.23 -4.21 -12.91
N GLU A 62 -6.25 -4.86 -12.37
CA GLU A 62 -7.39 -5.40 -13.12
C GLU A 62 -8.43 -4.32 -13.48
N ALA A 63 -8.42 -3.18 -12.79
CA ALA A 63 -9.29 -2.06 -13.11
C ALA A 63 -8.96 -1.52 -14.51
N PRO A 64 -9.91 -1.51 -15.46
CA PRO A 64 -9.68 -0.94 -16.78
C PRO A 64 -9.36 0.55 -16.62
N VAL A 65 -8.35 1.03 -17.35
CA VAL A 65 -8.06 2.46 -17.49
C VAL A 65 -9.22 3.12 -18.23
N VAL A 66 -10.29 3.46 -17.52
CA VAL A 66 -11.41 4.22 -18.04
C VAL A 66 -11.02 5.70 -18.06
N GLY A 67 -10.68 6.22 -19.25
CA GLY A 67 -10.84 7.66 -19.53
C GLY A 67 -9.65 8.47 -20.03
N ALA A 68 -8.82 7.97 -20.95
CA ALA A 68 -8.09 8.83 -21.90
C ALA A 68 -8.90 8.97 -23.20
N GLY A 69 -10.16 9.41 -23.06
CA GLY A 69 -11.11 9.59 -24.18
C GLY A 69 -11.46 11.06 -24.35
N ARG A 70 -10.77 11.71 -25.31
CA ARG A 70 -11.10 12.98 -25.96
C ARG A 70 -12.57 13.40 -25.82
N ASN A 71 -12.80 14.61 -25.30
CA ASN A 71 -13.92 15.43 -25.77
C ASN A 71 -13.39 16.78 -26.25
N HIS A 72 -13.45 16.93 -27.58
CA HIS A 72 -13.39 18.20 -28.28
C HIS A 72 -14.41 19.18 -27.67
N ALA A 73 -14.00 20.44 -27.58
CA ALA A 73 -14.90 21.57 -27.37
C ALA A 73 -16.00 21.62 -28.45
N PRO A 74 -17.23 22.02 -28.11
CA PRO A 74 -18.10 22.66 -29.07
C PRO A 74 -17.89 24.19 -29.05
N ALA A 75 -18.18 24.77 -30.21
CA ALA A 75 -17.96 26.15 -30.64
C ALA A 75 -18.83 27.19 -29.90
#